data_AF-A0A0G9MYB3-F1
#
_entry.id   AF-A0A0G9MYB3-F1
#
_cell.length_a   1.000
_cell.length_b   1.000
_cell.length_c   1.000
_cell.angle_alpha   90.00
_cell.angle_beta   90.00
_cell.angle_gamma   90.00
#
_symmetry.space_group_name_H-M   'P 1'
#
loop_
_entity.id
_entity.type
_entity.pdbx_description
1 polymer ?
#
loop_
_entity_poly.entity_id
_entity_poly.type
_entity_poly.pdbx_seq_one_letter_code
_entity_poly.pdbx_strand_id
1 'polypeptide(L)'
;MNHARLKIGFAFATVIVSGISTPSYAQSVEAGTIIQNTAQATFSSPGGPATVTSNTVELTVDELLDVTLTSLDGGAIAATPGNQTLTFELTNTGNGPEAYSLTANPAVAGNDFDVTIDSIAIDTNNNGVFDPGVDEILTGPAITRSLDAGEAITVFVNVVVPSTVADGDQSTIEMTADAVTGTGSPGDVFPGQGEGGVDAVVGSTGATATAAGSLVAGITTVELVKTQSVLDPFGGTSVVPGSIVTYTITANVTGSGSVADFVITDAFPAGTTYSTGTITLRGASLTDAAGDDAGEADATGIAVDLGTVAAPSSQSVAFKVVVE
;
A
#
# COMPACT_ATOMS: atom_id res chain seq x y z
N MET A 1 27.82 -88.40 -29.26
CA MET A 1 28.33 -87.80 -28.01
C MET A 1 28.47 -86.31 -28.24
N ASN A 2 27.45 -85.56 -27.81
CA ASN A 2 27.33 -84.11 -27.95
C ASN A 2 28.15 -83.41 -26.88
N HIS A 3 29.03 -82.49 -27.29
CA HIS A 3 29.60 -81.48 -26.39
C HIS A 3 29.29 -80.09 -26.94
N ALA A 4 28.17 -79.54 -26.51
CA ALA A 4 27.86 -78.13 -26.65
C ALA A 4 28.71 -77.34 -25.63
N ARG A 5 29.59 -76.46 -26.13
CA ARG A 5 30.33 -75.49 -25.31
C ARG A 5 29.55 -74.18 -25.28
N LEU A 6 28.88 -73.92 -24.16
CA LEU A 6 28.20 -72.66 -23.87
C LEU A 6 29.25 -71.62 -23.44
N LYS A 7 29.46 -70.58 -24.25
CA LYS A 7 30.21 -69.38 -23.87
C LYS A 7 29.23 -68.40 -23.21
N ILE A 8 29.34 -68.19 -21.90
CA ILE A 8 28.60 -67.14 -21.19
C ILE A 8 29.55 -65.95 -21.04
N GLY A 9 29.21 -64.84 -21.71
CA GLY A 9 29.90 -63.56 -21.59
C GLY A 9 29.44 -62.82 -20.34
N PHE A 10 30.38 -62.26 -19.58
CA PHE A 10 30.10 -61.29 -18.53
C PHE A 10 30.22 -59.88 -19.12
N ALA A 11 29.09 -59.22 -19.34
CA ALA A 11 29.05 -57.80 -19.67
C ALA A 11 29.03 -57.01 -18.35
N PHE A 12 30.05 -56.16 -18.14
CA PHE A 12 30.06 -55.17 -17.07
C PHE A 12 29.10 -54.03 -17.48
N ALA A 13 27.95 -53.93 -16.83
CA ALA A 13 27.06 -52.78 -16.94
C ALA A 13 27.40 -51.78 -15.83
N THR A 14 28.13 -50.73 -16.18
CA THR A 14 28.34 -49.57 -15.30
C THR A 14 27.07 -48.73 -15.30
N VAL A 15 26.30 -48.79 -14.20
CA VAL A 15 25.16 -47.89 -13.97
C VAL A 15 25.71 -46.59 -13.39
N ILE A 16 25.73 -45.54 -14.20
CA ILE A 16 25.93 -44.16 -13.73
C ILE A 16 24.57 -43.67 -13.25
N VAL A 17 24.37 -43.62 -11.94
CA VAL A 17 23.23 -42.91 -11.33
C VAL A 17 23.58 -41.43 -11.33
N SER A 18 23.04 -40.68 -12.29
CA SER A 18 23.04 -39.22 -12.24
C SER A 18 22.11 -38.77 -11.11
N GLY A 19 22.68 -38.46 -9.95
CA GLY A 19 21.97 -37.79 -8.86
C GLY A 19 21.59 -36.38 -9.30
N ILE A 20 20.30 -36.18 -9.56
CA ILE A 20 19.70 -34.84 -9.59
C ILE A 20 19.65 -34.37 -8.13
N SER A 21 20.57 -33.49 -7.74
CA SER A 21 20.49 -32.75 -6.49
C SER A 21 19.33 -31.77 -6.61
N THR A 22 18.14 -32.16 -6.13
CA THR A 22 17.11 -31.18 -5.81
C THR A 22 17.68 -30.27 -4.71
N PRO A 23 17.64 -28.94 -4.84
CA PRO A 23 17.99 -28.09 -3.72
C PRO A 23 17.06 -28.46 -2.56
N SER A 24 17.59 -29.04 -1.48
CA SER A 24 16.87 -29.03 -0.23
C SER A 24 16.89 -27.58 0.22
N TYR A 25 15.77 -26.88 0.08
CA TYR A 25 15.54 -25.73 0.95
C TYR A 25 15.76 -26.26 2.36
N ALA A 26 16.68 -25.65 3.11
CA ALA A 26 16.78 -25.92 4.52
C ALA A 26 15.44 -25.44 5.11
N GLN A 27 14.50 -26.36 5.27
CA GLN A 27 13.31 -26.12 6.06
C GLN A 27 13.84 -25.75 7.45
N SER A 28 13.47 -24.57 7.94
CA SER A 28 13.81 -24.17 9.30
C SER A 28 13.31 -25.27 10.24
N VAL A 29 14.10 -25.63 11.26
CA VAL A 29 13.69 -26.67 12.21
C VAL A 29 12.66 -26.06 13.14
N GLU A 30 11.43 -26.56 13.07
CA GLU A 30 10.31 -26.07 13.87
C GLU A 30 10.60 -26.19 15.37
N ALA A 31 10.13 -25.23 16.15
CA ALA A 31 10.13 -25.26 17.60
C ALA A 31 9.47 -26.56 18.12
N GLY A 32 10.00 -27.11 19.21
CA GLY A 32 9.55 -28.38 19.77
C GLY A 32 10.09 -29.63 19.06
N THR A 33 10.83 -29.50 17.95
CA THR A 33 11.42 -30.66 17.26
C THR A 33 12.43 -31.38 18.16
N ILE A 34 12.25 -32.70 18.34
CA ILE A 34 13.20 -33.53 19.08
C ILE A 34 14.30 -34.03 18.13
N ILE A 35 15.54 -33.60 18.38
CA ILE A 35 16.75 -34.06 17.71
C ILE A 35 17.36 -35.21 18.51
N GLN A 36 17.40 -36.39 17.91
CA GLN A 36 17.96 -37.60 18.51
C GLN A 36 19.31 -37.97 17.89
N ASN A 37 20.27 -38.37 18.71
CA ASN A 37 21.55 -38.92 18.25
C ASN A 37 21.86 -40.26 18.91
N THR A 38 22.23 -41.26 18.10
CA THR A 38 22.62 -42.60 18.55
C THR A 38 23.87 -43.03 17.78
N ALA A 39 24.95 -43.36 18.49
CA ALA A 39 26.17 -43.85 17.89
C ALA A 39 26.10 -45.34 17.59
N GLN A 40 26.80 -45.79 16.55
CA GLN A 40 26.94 -47.19 16.19
C GLN A 40 28.40 -47.55 15.96
N ALA A 41 28.83 -48.72 16.46
CA ALA A 41 30.14 -49.29 16.18
C ALA A 41 30.00 -50.65 15.49
N THR A 42 30.71 -50.82 14.38
CA THR A 42 30.82 -52.08 13.63
C THR A 42 32.22 -52.67 13.78
N PHE A 43 32.35 -53.95 14.10
CA PHE A 43 33.64 -54.61 14.32
C PHE A 43 33.60 -56.08 13.90
N SER A 44 34.75 -56.67 13.62
CA SER A 44 34.84 -58.11 13.34
C SER A 44 34.85 -58.92 14.64
N SER A 45 33.96 -59.89 14.75
CA SER A 45 33.93 -60.86 15.86
C SER A 45 34.31 -62.27 15.36
N PRO A 46 34.61 -63.22 16.26
CA PRO A 46 34.84 -64.63 15.87
C PRO A 46 33.67 -65.28 15.12
N GLY A 47 32.45 -64.73 15.23
CA GLY A 47 31.25 -65.17 14.50
C GLY A 47 30.95 -64.41 13.21
N GLY A 48 31.82 -63.48 12.80
CA GLY A 48 31.61 -62.56 11.67
C GLY A 48 31.47 -61.08 12.10
N PRO A 49 31.21 -60.17 11.15
CA PRO A 49 30.96 -58.76 11.45
C PRO A 49 29.81 -58.60 12.46
N ALA A 50 30.01 -57.76 13.46
CA ALA A 50 29.05 -57.45 14.51
C ALA A 50 28.85 -55.93 14.62
N THR A 51 27.68 -55.54 15.12
CA THR A 51 27.28 -54.14 15.30
C THR A 51 26.71 -53.95 16.69
N VAL A 52 27.10 -52.87 17.37
CA VAL A 52 26.52 -52.43 18.64
C VAL A 52 26.13 -50.96 18.54
N THR A 53 25.06 -50.57 19.24
CA THR A 53 24.57 -49.18 19.32
C THR A 53 24.75 -48.63 20.74
N SER A 54 24.98 -47.32 20.86
CA SER A 54 24.93 -46.62 22.14
C SER A 54 23.49 -46.42 22.63
N ASN A 55 23.33 -45.77 23.79
CA ASN A 55 22.07 -45.11 24.13
C ASN A 55 21.78 -43.97 23.13
N THR A 56 20.52 -43.53 23.10
CA THR A 56 20.09 -42.32 22.40
C THR A 56 20.19 -41.12 23.35
N VAL A 57 20.63 -39.97 22.83
CA VAL A 57 20.49 -38.67 23.50
C VAL A 57 19.54 -37.79 22.70
N GLU A 58 18.75 -36.98 23.40
CA GLU A 58 17.71 -36.12 22.82
C GLU A 58 17.95 -34.66 23.20
N LEU A 59 17.65 -33.76 22.26
CA LEU A 59 17.59 -32.32 22.45
C LEU A 59 16.27 -31.84 21.84
N THR A 60 15.57 -30.92 22.49
CA THR A 60 14.39 -30.29 21.90
C THR A 60 14.79 -28.91 21.39
N VAL A 61 14.29 -28.53 20.22
CA VAL A 61 14.52 -27.21 19.63
C VAL A 61 13.64 -26.18 20.33
N ASP A 62 14.26 -25.15 20.88
CA ASP A 62 13.56 -24.00 21.46
C ASP A 62 12.95 -23.12 20.36
N GLU A 63 11.97 -22.31 20.75
CA GLU A 63 11.36 -21.33 19.86
C GLU A 63 12.26 -20.09 19.72
N LEU A 64 12.42 -19.61 18.50
CA LEU A 64 13.14 -18.40 18.13
C LEU A 64 12.11 -17.32 17.78
N LEU A 65 12.12 -16.23 18.54
CA LEU A 65 11.26 -15.07 18.31
C LEU A 65 11.99 -14.08 17.40
N ASP A 66 11.59 -14.01 16.14
CA ASP A 66 12.12 -13.05 15.15
C ASP A 66 10.99 -12.58 14.23
N VAL A 67 11.08 -11.34 13.78
CA VAL A 67 10.01 -10.70 12.99
C VAL A 67 10.56 -9.67 12.02
N THR A 68 9.93 -9.55 10.86
CA THR A 68 10.18 -8.43 9.95
C THR A 68 8.89 -7.67 9.68
N LEU A 69 8.99 -6.34 9.64
CA LEU A 69 7.92 -5.43 9.27
C LEU A 69 8.45 -4.49 8.18
N THR A 70 7.70 -4.35 7.09
CA THR A 70 8.06 -3.48 5.96
C THR A 70 6.85 -2.69 5.50
N SER A 71 7.06 -1.46 5.03
CA SER A 71 6.00 -0.75 4.32
C SER A 71 5.92 -1.29 2.88
N LEU A 72 4.69 -1.52 2.42
CA LEU A 72 4.40 -1.87 1.03
C LEU A 72 4.12 -0.65 0.16
N ASP A 73 4.08 0.55 0.76
CA ASP A 73 3.90 1.80 0.03
C ASP A 73 5.20 2.18 -0.70
N GLY A 74 5.11 2.47 -2.00
CA GLY A 74 6.29 2.80 -2.83
C GLY A 74 6.96 4.15 -2.52
N GLY A 75 6.49 4.85 -1.50
CA GLY A 75 6.91 6.20 -1.10
C GLY A 75 5.80 6.91 -0.30
N ALA A 76 5.93 8.23 -0.16
CA ALA A 76 4.88 9.03 0.48
C ALA A 76 3.58 8.96 -0.33
N ILE A 77 2.47 8.62 0.32
CA ILE A 77 1.15 8.56 -0.29
C ILE A 77 0.56 9.97 -0.33
N ALA A 78 0.02 10.38 -1.48
CA ALA A 78 -0.72 11.64 -1.57
C ALA A 78 -2.00 11.57 -0.72
N ALA A 79 -2.20 12.56 0.14
CA ALA A 79 -3.27 12.57 1.12
C ALA A 79 -4.09 13.87 1.04
N THR A 80 -5.41 13.76 1.19
CA THR A 80 -6.32 14.90 1.41
C THR A 80 -6.92 14.81 2.82
N PRO A 81 -7.49 15.88 3.39
CA PRO A 81 -8.22 15.80 4.64
C PRO A 81 -9.28 14.70 4.62
N GLY A 82 -9.32 13.89 5.68
CA GLY A 82 -10.17 12.70 5.75
C GLY A 82 -9.38 11.40 5.85
N ASN A 83 -10.03 10.30 5.49
CA ASN A 83 -9.47 8.97 5.70
C ASN A 83 -8.38 8.65 4.67
N GLN A 84 -7.30 8.05 5.15
CA GLN A 84 -6.21 7.53 4.33
C GLN A 84 -5.73 6.21 4.92
N THR A 85 -5.20 5.32 4.07
CA THR A 85 -4.67 4.02 4.49
C THR A 85 -3.20 3.90 4.09
N LEU A 86 -2.37 3.39 5.01
CA LEU A 86 -1.00 2.95 4.76
C LEU A 86 -0.94 1.42 4.85
N THR A 87 -0.03 0.80 4.09
CA THR A 87 0.02 -0.66 3.96
C THR A 87 1.38 -1.20 4.35
N PHE A 88 1.38 -2.27 5.14
CA PHE A 88 2.58 -2.92 5.66
C PHE A 88 2.51 -4.44 5.46
N GLU A 89 3.66 -5.09 5.41
CA GLU A 89 3.79 -6.54 5.47
C GLU A 89 4.50 -6.92 6.76
N LEU A 90 3.86 -7.80 7.53
CA LEU A 90 4.42 -8.40 8.74
C LEU A 90 4.71 -9.87 8.45
N THR A 91 5.94 -10.31 8.70
CA THR A 91 6.34 -11.72 8.54
C THR A 91 6.93 -12.25 9.84
N ASN A 92 6.43 -13.40 10.31
CA ASN A 92 7.09 -14.16 11.37
C ASN A 92 8.33 -14.84 10.79
N THR A 93 9.53 -14.38 11.15
CA THR A 93 10.78 -14.97 10.69
C THR A 93 11.42 -15.90 11.72
N GLY A 94 10.69 -16.20 12.80
CA GLY A 94 11.02 -17.21 13.79
C GLY A 94 10.89 -18.64 13.27
N ASN A 95 10.97 -19.61 14.18
CA ASN A 95 10.82 -21.05 13.88
C ASN A 95 9.59 -21.69 14.54
N GLY A 96 8.74 -20.90 15.20
CA GLY A 96 7.49 -21.36 15.83
C GLY A 96 6.34 -20.39 15.56
N PRO A 97 5.10 -20.76 15.90
CA PRO A 97 3.94 -19.89 15.77
C PRO A 97 3.95 -18.74 16.80
N GLU A 98 3.91 -17.49 16.35
CA GLU A 98 3.97 -16.30 17.23
C GLU A 98 2.91 -15.27 16.84
N ALA A 99 2.31 -14.60 17.83
CA ALA A 99 1.40 -13.49 17.61
C ALA A 99 2.12 -12.15 17.84
N TYR A 100 1.66 -11.07 17.21
CA TYR A 100 2.32 -9.77 17.32
C TYR A 100 1.36 -8.70 17.82
N SER A 101 1.81 -7.94 18.81
CA SER A 101 1.16 -6.71 19.23
C SER A 101 1.60 -5.58 18.31
N LEU A 102 0.63 -4.90 17.70
CA LEU A 102 0.85 -3.86 16.70
C LEU A 102 0.52 -2.49 17.29
N THR A 103 1.44 -1.55 17.13
CA THR A 103 1.25 -0.15 17.53
C THR A 103 1.60 0.76 16.37
N ALA A 104 0.73 1.74 16.09
CA ALA A 104 1.01 2.81 15.16
C ALA A 104 1.21 4.12 15.92
N ASN A 105 2.37 4.75 15.76
CA ASN A 105 2.72 6.04 16.31
C ASN A 105 2.58 7.13 15.21
N PRO A 106 1.54 7.96 15.26
CA PRO A 106 1.35 9.03 14.28
C PRO A 106 2.15 10.31 14.60
N ALA A 107 2.75 10.41 15.78
CA ALA A 107 3.43 11.62 16.27
C ALA A 107 4.95 11.47 16.16
N VAL A 108 5.43 11.20 14.96
CA VAL A 108 6.87 11.05 14.68
C VAL A 108 7.53 12.43 14.67
N ALA A 109 8.67 12.56 15.35
CA ALA A 109 9.38 13.83 15.40
C ALA A 109 9.81 14.29 14.01
N GLY A 110 9.43 15.52 13.64
CA GLY A 110 9.70 16.09 12.31
C GLY A 110 8.49 16.09 11.37
N ASN A 111 7.34 15.55 11.80
CA ASN A 111 6.08 15.71 11.09
C ASN A 111 5.64 17.19 11.03
N ASP A 112 5.11 17.61 9.88
CA ASP A 112 4.44 18.92 9.73
C ASP A 112 3.03 18.89 10.34
N PHE A 113 2.40 17.71 10.32
CA PHE A 113 1.14 17.42 11.00
C PHE A 113 1.08 15.97 11.50
N ASP A 114 0.30 15.74 12.55
CA ASP A 114 0.00 14.41 13.04
C ASP A 114 -1.39 13.96 12.56
N VAL A 115 -1.47 12.73 12.08
CA VAL A 115 -2.74 12.07 11.80
C VAL A 115 -3.35 11.50 13.08
N THR A 116 -4.65 11.21 13.05
CA THR A 116 -5.26 10.36 14.08
C THR A 116 -5.30 8.91 13.59
N ILE A 117 -4.88 7.95 14.39
CA ILE A 117 -5.06 6.53 14.07
C ILE A 117 -6.55 6.18 14.25
N ASP A 118 -7.20 5.75 13.19
CA ASP A 118 -8.58 5.27 13.22
C ASP A 118 -8.63 3.78 13.58
N SER A 119 -7.86 2.95 12.86
CA SER A 119 -7.81 1.51 13.07
C SER A 119 -6.54 0.86 12.50
N ILE A 120 -6.22 -0.32 13.02
CA ILE A 120 -5.28 -1.26 12.41
C ILE A 120 -6.10 -2.47 11.95
N ALA A 121 -5.93 -2.89 10.71
CA ALA A 121 -6.69 -4.00 10.13
C ALA A 121 -5.79 -5.00 9.40
N ILE A 122 -6.24 -6.24 9.26
CA ILE A 122 -5.57 -7.31 8.51
C ILE A 122 -6.32 -7.54 7.20
N ASP A 123 -5.58 -7.61 6.09
CA ASP A 123 -6.12 -8.00 4.79
C ASP A 123 -6.52 -9.50 4.83
N THR A 124 -7.82 -9.76 4.87
CA THR A 124 -8.34 -11.14 4.99
C THR A 124 -8.65 -11.77 3.64
N ASN A 125 -8.75 -10.95 2.59
CA ASN A 125 -9.09 -11.42 1.24
C ASN A 125 -7.87 -11.41 0.30
N ASN A 126 -6.72 -10.91 0.77
CA ASN A 126 -5.42 -10.85 0.11
C ASN A 126 -5.45 -10.06 -1.21
N ASN A 127 -6.27 -9.01 -1.30
CA ASN A 127 -6.33 -8.16 -2.48
C ASN A 127 -5.42 -6.92 -2.40
N GLY A 128 -4.78 -6.66 -1.25
CA GLY A 128 -3.89 -5.53 -1.03
C GLY A 128 -4.58 -4.17 -0.92
N VAL A 129 -5.91 -4.13 -0.73
CA VAL A 129 -6.72 -2.92 -0.60
C VAL A 129 -7.63 -3.04 0.61
N PHE A 130 -7.63 -2.04 1.49
CA PHE A 130 -8.52 -2.05 2.65
C PHE A 130 -10.00 -1.99 2.22
N ASP A 131 -10.76 -3.03 2.57
CA ASP A 131 -12.19 -3.18 2.32
C ASP A 131 -12.98 -3.13 3.65
N PRO A 132 -13.65 -2.00 3.97
CA PRO A 132 -14.46 -1.88 5.18
C PRO A 132 -15.53 -2.97 5.29
N GLY A 133 -15.49 -3.74 6.37
CA GLY A 133 -16.43 -4.82 6.65
C GLY A 133 -16.09 -6.17 6.00
N VAL A 134 -15.03 -6.24 5.18
CA VAL A 134 -14.42 -7.50 4.75
C VAL A 134 -13.18 -7.76 5.57
N ASP A 135 -12.28 -6.78 5.65
CA ASP A 135 -11.03 -6.89 6.39
C ASP A 135 -11.23 -6.85 7.90
N GLU A 136 -10.38 -7.60 8.60
CA GLU A 136 -10.45 -7.75 10.04
C GLU A 136 -9.85 -6.53 10.72
N ILE A 137 -10.69 -5.71 11.35
CA ILE A 137 -10.22 -4.62 12.23
C ILE A 137 -9.80 -5.22 13.58
N LEU A 138 -8.55 -4.97 13.97
CA LEU A 138 -8.03 -5.39 15.28
C LEU A 138 -8.59 -4.47 16.36
N THR A 139 -9.57 -4.95 17.13
CA THR A 139 -10.14 -4.22 18.27
C THR A 139 -9.34 -4.49 19.54
N GLY A 140 -9.03 -3.43 20.30
CA GLY A 140 -7.91 -3.38 21.23
C GLY A 140 -7.72 -4.55 22.25
N PRO A 141 -6.48 -4.79 22.71
CA PRO A 141 -5.20 -4.38 22.08
C PRO A 141 -5.07 -4.99 20.68
N ALA A 142 -4.41 -4.28 19.75
CA ALA A 142 -4.28 -4.71 18.36
C ALA A 142 -3.25 -5.85 18.26
N ILE A 143 -3.71 -7.08 18.47
CA ILE A 143 -2.90 -8.28 18.47
C ILE A 143 -3.33 -9.15 17.29
N THR A 144 -2.37 -9.62 16.50
CA THR A 144 -2.66 -10.56 15.41
C THR A 144 -3.11 -11.90 15.96
N ARG A 145 -3.72 -12.76 15.13
CA ARG A 145 -3.66 -14.20 15.40
C ARG A 145 -2.20 -14.67 15.45
N SER A 146 -1.97 -15.86 16.00
CA SER A 146 -0.68 -16.52 15.86
C SER A 146 -0.40 -16.77 14.36
N LEU A 147 0.82 -16.44 13.95
CA LEU A 147 1.33 -16.59 12.60
C LEU A 147 2.33 -17.75 12.59
N ASP A 148 2.17 -18.69 11.67
CA ASP A 148 3.12 -19.79 11.53
C ASP A 148 4.51 -19.28 11.16
N ALA A 149 5.56 -20.08 11.39
CA ALA A 149 6.91 -19.72 11.00
C ALA A 149 7.02 -19.49 9.49
N GLY A 150 7.50 -18.30 9.10
CA GLY A 150 7.58 -17.86 7.70
C GLY A 150 6.27 -17.32 7.13
N GLU A 151 5.18 -17.30 7.90
CA GLU A 151 3.92 -16.72 7.45
C GLU A 151 4.00 -15.19 7.38
N ALA A 152 3.50 -14.64 6.28
CA ALA A 152 3.40 -13.20 6.04
C ALA A 152 1.93 -12.78 5.93
N ILE A 153 1.60 -11.64 6.55
CA ILE A 153 0.27 -11.01 6.45
C ILE A 153 0.41 -9.54 6.03
N THR A 154 -0.62 -9.04 5.35
CA THR A 154 -0.73 -7.61 5.04
C THR A 154 -1.53 -6.91 6.13
N VAL A 155 -1.00 -5.80 6.61
CA VAL A 155 -1.58 -4.97 7.66
C VAL A 155 -1.87 -3.57 7.10
N PHE A 156 -3.07 -3.08 7.33
CA PHE A 156 -3.49 -1.71 7.04
C PHE A 156 -3.47 -0.86 8.30
N VAL A 157 -2.91 0.33 8.19
CA VAL A 157 -3.04 1.39 9.20
C VAL A 157 -3.93 2.48 8.61
N ASN A 158 -5.17 2.53 9.09
CA ASN A 158 -6.15 3.52 8.68
C ASN A 158 -6.04 4.75 9.57
N VAL A 159 -5.94 5.92 8.95
CA VAL A 159 -5.71 7.19 9.62
C VAL A 159 -6.65 8.26 9.13
N VAL A 160 -6.83 9.30 9.94
CA VAL A 160 -7.58 10.51 9.59
C VAL A 160 -6.61 11.68 9.50
N VAL A 161 -6.51 12.26 8.31
CA VAL A 161 -5.73 13.46 8.00
C VAL A 161 -6.53 14.70 8.41
N PRO A 162 -5.96 15.61 9.22
CA PRO A 162 -6.70 16.77 9.72
C PRO A 162 -7.01 17.78 8.61
N SER A 163 -8.09 18.55 8.77
CA SER A 163 -8.49 19.58 7.80
C SER A 163 -7.61 20.83 7.77
N THR A 164 -6.62 20.91 8.65
CA THR A 164 -5.73 22.08 8.82
C THR A 164 -4.40 21.94 8.06
N VAL A 165 -4.17 20.81 7.38
CA VAL A 165 -2.94 20.60 6.61
C VAL A 165 -2.85 21.59 5.44
N ALA A 166 -1.65 22.07 5.16
CA ALA A 166 -1.32 22.85 3.98
C ALA A 166 -0.80 21.95 2.85
N ASP A 167 -0.83 22.46 1.62
CA ASP A 167 -0.27 21.74 0.47
C ASP A 167 1.24 21.52 0.65
N GLY A 168 1.68 20.28 0.45
CA GLY A 168 3.07 19.87 0.60
C GLY A 168 3.51 19.52 2.02
N ASP A 169 2.66 19.72 3.04
CA ASP A 169 2.94 19.25 4.39
C ASP A 169 3.12 17.72 4.40
N GLN A 170 4.03 17.22 5.23
CA GLN A 170 4.32 15.79 5.32
C GLN A 170 4.05 15.22 6.72
N SER A 171 3.68 13.95 6.76
CA SER A 171 3.48 13.20 8.00
C SER A 171 4.02 11.79 7.85
N THR A 172 4.74 11.30 8.85
CA THR A 172 5.23 9.92 8.94
C THR A 172 4.55 9.22 10.10
N ILE A 173 4.14 7.98 9.85
CA ILE A 173 3.57 7.06 10.84
C ILE A 173 4.58 5.93 11.01
N GLU A 174 5.02 5.70 12.25
CA GLU A 174 5.86 4.55 12.59
C GLU A 174 4.98 3.42 13.12
N MET A 175 5.03 2.27 12.45
CA MET A 175 4.40 1.05 12.91
C MET A 175 5.45 0.17 13.60
N THR A 176 5.08 -0.38 14.75
CA THR A 176 5.89 -1.34 15.53
C THR A 176 5.12 -2.63 15.67
N ALA A 177 5.81 -3.75 15.48
CA ALA A 177 5.34 -5.09 15.79
C ALA A 177 6.25 -5.70 16.86
N ASP A 178 5.66 -6.11 17.98
CA ASP A 178 6.34 -6.76 19.10
C ASP A 178 5.76 -8.17 19.28
N ALA A 179 6.63 -9.19 19.41
CA ALA A 179 6.16 -10.55 19.74
C ALA A 179 5.39 -10.53 21.07
N VAL A 180 4.25 -11.23 21.12
CA VAL A 180 3.40 -11.27 22.29
C VAL A 180 4.06 -12.05 23.42
N THR A 181 4.83 -13.09 23.10
CA THR A 181 5.62 -13.85 24.08
C THR A 181 6.61 -12.95 24.83
N GLY A 182 7.20 -11.97 24.13
CA GLY A 182 8.02 -10.93 24.72
C GLY A 182 9.13 -10.44 23.78
N THR A 183 9.71 -9.30 24.14
CA THR A 183 10.80 -8.65 23.39
C THR A 183 12.02 -8.43 24.29
N GLY A 184 13.20 -8.29 23.68
CA GLY A 184 14.44 -8.23 24.46
C GLY A 184 15.71 -8.12 23.63
N SER A 185 16.84 -8.36 24.30
CA SER A 185 18.13 -8.51 23.63
C SER A 185 18.24 -9.90 22.99
N PRO A 186 18.96 -10.05 21.86
CA PRO A 186 19.20 -11.37 21.27
C PRO A 186 19.79 -12.35 22.29
N GLY A 187 19.14 -13.51 22.43
CA GLY A 187 19.48 -14.57 23.38
C GLY A 187 18.76 -14.48 24.74
N ASP A 188 17.94 -13.46 24.98
CA ASP A 188 17.05 -13.44 26.15
C ASP A 188 16.07 -14.61 26.08
N VAL A 189 15.79 -15.23 27.23
CA VAL A 189 15.01 -16.47 27.32
C VAL A 189 13.74 -16.24 28.13
N PHE A 190 12.60 -16.69 27.58
CA PHE A 190 11.30 -16.80 28.22
C PHE A 190 11.00 -18.27 28.52
N PRO A 191 11.26 -18.75 29.75
CA PRO A 191 11.23 -20.19 30.03
C PRO A 191 9.84 -20.79 29.89
N GLY A 192 9.76 -21.91 29.15
CA GLY A 192 8.53 -22.66 28.92
C GLY A 192 7.40 -21.89 28.22
N GLN A 193 7.70 -20.74 27.61
CA GLN A 193 6.71 -19.94 26.86
C GLN A 193 6.68 -20.26 25.36
N GLY A 194 7.62 -21.07 24.87
CA GLY A 194 7.67 -21.45 23.47
C GLY A 194 6.72 -22.61 23.13
N GLU A 195 6.55 -22.86 21.84
CA GLU A 195 5.68 -23.92 21.30
C GLU A 195 5.98 -25.30 21.92
N GLY A 196 4.94 -26.01 22.34
CA GLY A 196 5.09 -27.30 23.03
C GLY A 196 5.72 -27.20 24.43
N GLY A 197 5.85 -26.01 25.00
CA GLY A 197 6.37 -25.77 26.35
C GLY A 197 7.90 -25.76 26.44
N VAL A 198 8.58 -25.60 25.31
CA VAL A 198 10.02 -25.31 25.25
C VAL A 198 10.29 -23.86 25.67
N ASP A 199 11.56 -23.48 25.76
CA ASP A 199 11.90 -22.09 26.00
C ASP A 199 11.66 -21.27 24.72
N ALA A 200 11.19 -20.03 24.86
CA ALA A 200 11.21 -19.07 23.76
C ALA A 200 12.43 -18.15 23.91
N VAL A 201 13.16 -17.94 22.83
CA VAL A 201 14.44 -17.24 22.81
C VAL A 201 14.36 -16.08 21.83
N VAL A 202 14.70 -14.90 22.30
CA VAL A 202 14.72 -13.69 21.47
C VAL A 202 15.80 -13.83 20.41
N GLY A 203 15.40 -13.69 19.16
CA GLY A 203 16.31 -13.75 18.02
C GLY A 203 17.02 -12.43 17.75
N SER A 204 17.54 -12.30 16.54
CA SER A 204 18.38 -11.17 16.14
C SER A 204 17.64 -9.84 16.02
N THR A 205 16.33 -9.87 15.83
CA THR A 205 15.52 -8.64 15.70
C THR A 205 15.12 -8.06 17.05
N GLY A 206 15.45 -8.75 18.16
CA GLY A 206 14.95 -8.41 19.48
C GLY A 206 13.48 -8.78 19.68
N ALA A 207 12.92 -9.59 18.77
CA ALA A 207 11.50 -9.90 18.65
C ALA A 207 10.60 -8.66 18.44
N THR A 208 11.21 -7.57 17.93
CA THR A 208 10.56 -6.32 17.56
C THR A 208 10.94 -5.98 16.12
N ALA A 209 10.01 -5.39 15.37
CA ALA A 209 10.32 -4.73 14.10
C ALA A 209 9.57 -3.42 13.98
N THR A 210 10.19 -2.44 13.32
CA THR A 210 9.57 -1.16 13.00
C THR A 210 9.61 -0.88 11.50
N ALA A 211 8.57 -0.23 11.00
CA ALA A 211 8.50 0.28 9.64
C ALA A 211 7.83 1.65 9.66
N ALA A 212 8.18 2.50 8.68
CA ALA A 212 7.57 3.80 8.53
C ALA A 212 6.76 3.85 7.22
N GLY A 213 5.58 4.44 7.30
CA GLY A 213 4.81 4.88 6.14
C GLY A 213 4.68 6.40 6.18
N SER A 214 4.62 7.04 5.01
CA SER A 214 4.58 8.51 4.93
C SER A 214 3.41 8.99 4.08
N LEU A 215 2.91 10.17 4.41
CA LEU A 215 1.89 10.91 3.71
C LEU A 215 2.42 12.28 3.28
N VAL A 216 1.96 12.76 2.15
CA VAL A 216 2.15 14.14 1.68
C VAL A 216 0.81 14.76 1.35
N ALA A 217 0.48 15.88 1.99
CA ALA A 217 -0.79 16.55 1.81
C ALA A 217 -0.87 17.21 0.43
N GLY A 218 -1.82 16.77 -0.40
CA GLY A 218 -2.12 17.34 -1.70
C GLY A 218 -3.39 18.18 -1.64
N ILE A 219 -3.25 19.48 -1.37
CA ILE A 219 -4.39 20.40 -1.21
C ILE A 219 -4.52 21.27 -2.45
N THR A 220 -5.72 21.30 -3.03
CA THR A 220 -6.02 22.22 -4.13
C THR A 220 -6.79 23.43 -3.69
N THR A 221 -6.43 24.60 -4.19
CA THR A 221 -7.26 25.81 -4.08
C THR A 221 -7.67 26.30 -5.45
N VAL A 222 -8.91 26.79 -5.56
CA VAL A 222 -9.48 27.32 -6.79
C VAL A 222 -9.72 28.82 -6.62
N GLU A 223 -9.16 29.60 -7.53
CA GLU A 223 -9.42 31.04 -7.64
C GLU A 223 -10.05 31.33 -9.01
N LEU A 224 -11.13 32.12 -9.02
CA LEU A 224 -11.78 32.58 -10.25
C LEU A 224 -11.51 34.08 -10.45
N VAL A 225 -11.01 34.42 -11.63
CA VAL A 225 -10.84 35.81 -12.07
C VAL A 225 -11.72 36.04 -13.29
N LYS A 226 -12.71 36.93 -13.16
CA LYS A 226 -13.58 37.33 -14.26
C LYS A 226 -13.13 38.67 -14.84
N THR A 227 -12.99 38.73 -16.14
CA THR A 227 -12.64 39.93 -16.91
C THR A 227 -13.63 40.14 -18.04
N GLN A 228 -13.64 41.34 -18.62
CA GLN A 228 -14.48 41.66 -19.76
C GLN A 228 -13.77 42.59 -20.74
N SER A 229 -14.14 42.49 -22.01
CA SER A 229 -13.82 43.50 -23.04
C SER A 229 -15.09 43.88 -23.79
N VAL A 230 -15.13 45.12 -24.30
CA VAL A 230 -16.29 45.69 -24.99
C VAL A 230 -15.89 46.09 -26.39
N LEU A 231 -16.73 45.73 -27.37
CA LEU A 231 -16.69 46.22 -28.73
C LEU A 231 -18.02 46.89 -29.05
N ASP A 232 -18.02 48.21 -29.18
CA ASP A 232 -19.20 48.96 -29.58
C ASP A 232 -19.48 48.87 -31.09
N PRO A 233 -20.70 49.18 -31.56
CA PRO A 233 -21.06 49.12 -32.98
C PRO A 233 -20.22 50.02 -33.90
N PHE A 234 -19.48 50.98 -33.34
CA PHE A 234 -18.63 51.93 -34.04
C PHE A 234 -17.14 51.55 -33.97
N GLY A 235 -16.79 50.41 -33.37
CA GLY A 235 -15.44 49.90 -33.23
C GLY A 235 -14.66 50.43 -32.02
N GLY A 236 -15.33 51.15 -31.11
CA GLY A 236 -14.77 51.62 -29.84
C GLY A 236 -15.06 50.68 -28.66
N THR A 237 -14.86 51.19 -27.44
CA THR A 237 -15.05 50.46 -26.17
C THR A 237 -16.18 51.05 -25.31
N SER A 238 -17.04 51.91 -25.90
CA SER A 238 -18.16 52.50 -25.17
C SER A 238 -19.28 51.47 -24.95
N VAL A 239 -20.04 51.61 -23.87
CA VAL A 239 -21.18 50.72 -23.60
C VAL A 239 -22.46 51.41 -24.09
N VAL A 240 -22.98 50.95 -25.22
CA VAL A 240 -24.20 51.44 -25.87
C VAL A 240 -25.04 50.25 -26.36
N PRO A 241 -26.34 50.43 -26.65
CA PRO A 241 -27.14 49.37 -27.26
C PRO A 241 -26.46 48.81 -28.52
N GLY A 242 -26.36 47.48 -28.59
CA GLY A 242 -25.63 46.74 -29.63
C GLY A 242 -24.14 46.50 -29.33
N SER A 243 -23.56 47.02 -28.25
CA SER A 243 -22.19 46.70 -27.85
C SER A 243 -22.07 45.20 -27.51
N ILE A 244 -21.04 44.55 -28.04
CA ILE A 244 -20.69 43.16 -27.72
C ILE A 244 -19.74 43.17 -26.52
N VAL A 245 -20.14 42.51 -25.44
CA VAL A 245 -19.29 42.27 -24.27
C VAL A 245 -18.78 40.83 -24.33
N THR A 246 -17.47 40.66 -24.37
CA THR A 246 -16.84 39.34 -24.21
C THR A 246 -16.41 39.18 -22.77
N TYR A 247 -17.01 38.23 -22.06
CA TYR A 247 -16.61 37.82 -20.73
C TYR A 247 -15.57 36.71 -20.81
N THR A 248 -14.54 36.79 -19.97
CA THR A 248 -13.53 35.74 -19.80
C THR A 248 -13.38 35.43 -18.32
N ILE A 249 -13.63 34.18 -17.96
CA ILE A 249 -13.45 33.62 -16.62
C ILE A 249 -12.19 32.76 -16.66
N THR A 250 -11.20 33.09 -15.83
CA THR A 250 -10.01 32.29 -15.63
C THR A 250 -10.10 31.59 -14.29
N ALA A 251 -10.09 30.26 -14.28
CA ALA A 251 -9.95 29.45 -13.08
C ALA A 251 -8.49 29.03 -12.90
N ASN A 252 -7.87 29.48 -11.81
CA ASN A 252 -6.55 29.05 -11.40
C ASN A 252 -6.70 27.99 -10.31
N VAL A 253 -6.23 26.78 -10.61
CA VAL A 253 -6.16 25.67 -9.65
C VAL A 253 -4.70 25.55 -9.22
N THR A 254 -4.43 25.76 -7.93
CA THR A 254 -3.07 25.70 -7.36
C THR A 254 -2.96 24.58 -6.33
N GLY A 255 -1.73 24.22 -5.96
CA GLY A 255 -1.41 23.11 -5.07
C GLY A 255 -0.97 21.86 -5.82
N SER A 256 -1.07 20.69 -5.17
CA SER A 256 -0.59 19.40 -5.73
C SER A 256 -1.66 18.30 -5.86
N GLY A 257 -2.90 18.55 -5.40
CA GLY A 257 -4.02 17.62 -5.55
C GLY A 257 -4.83 17.77 -6.86
N SER A 258 -6.08 17.32 -6.84
CA SER A 258 -7.05 17.52 -7.94
C SER A 258 -8.43 17.95 -7.44
N VAL A 259 -9.13 18.76 -8.24
CA VAL A 259 -10.53 19.14 -8.02
C VAL A 259 -11.40 18.27 -8.93
N ALA A 260 -12.30 17.47 -8.36
CA ALA A 260 -13.29 16.69 -9.10
C ALA A 260 -14.57 17.50 -9.36
N ASP A 261 -15.36 17.08 -10.35
CA ASP A 261 -16.67 17.65 -10.71
C ASP A 261 -16.63 19.18 -10.86
N PHE A 262 -15.57 19.71 -11.47
CA PHE A 262 -15.31 21.13 -11.50
C PHE A 262 -16.10 21.83 -12.62
N VAL A 263 -17.23 22.46 -12.26
CA VAL A 263 -18.08 23.20 -13.20
C VAL A 263 -17.99 24.71 -12.98
N ILE A 264 -17.78 25.47 -14.05
CA ILE A 264 -17.88 26.94 -14.06
C ILE A 264 -19.28 27.33 -14.55
N THR A 265 -20.00 28.12 -13.76
CA THR A 265 -21.30 28.68 -14.16
C THR A 265 -21.28 30.20 -14.11
N ASP A 266 -22.04 30.84 -15.01
CA ASP A 266 -22.13 32.28 -15.06
C ASP A 266 -23.46 32.75 -15.67
N ALA A 267 -24.15 33.65 -14.97
CA ALA A 267 -25.44 34.16 -15.40
C ALA A 267 -25.28 35.34 -16.37
N PHE A 268 -26.18 35.44 -17.35
CA PHE A 268 -26.22 36.59 -18.24
C PHE A 268 -26.69 37.84 -17.48
N PRO A 269 -25.95 38.97 -17.56
CA PRO A 269 -26.37 40.22 -16.92
C PRO A 269 -27.70 40.73 -17.47
N ALA A 270 -28.52 41.34 -16.62
CA ALA A 270 -29.75 42.01 -17.06
C ALA A 270 -29.46 43.13 -18.07
N GLY A 271 -30.35 43.28 -19.07
CA GLY A 271 -30.15 44.23 -20.18
C GLY A 271 -29.12 43.76 -21.21
N THR A 272 -28.84 42.45 -21.26
CA THR A 272 -28.02 41.83 -22.30
C THR A 272 -28.68 40.58 -22.85
N THR A 273 -28.43 40.29 -24.12
CA THR A 273 -28.83 39.05 -24.79
C THR A 273 -27.60 38.19 -25.07
N TYR A 274 -27.63 36.89 -24.74
CA TYR A 274 -26.54 35.97 -25.05
C TYR A 274 -26.31 35.82 -26.56
N SER A 275 -25.05 35.77 -26.97
CA SER A 275 -24.67 35.45 -28.35
C SER A 275 -24.46 33.94 -28.48
N THR A 276 -25.42 33.24 -29.08
CA THR A 276 -25.41 31.78 -29.24
C THR A 276 -24.14 31.25 -29.91
N GLY A 277 -23.60 30.14 -29.42
CA GLY A 277 -22.42 29.45 -29.96
C GLY A 277 -21.11 30.20 -29.71
N THR A 278 -21.05 31.00 -28.64
CA THR A 278 -19.84 31.79 -28.33
C THR A 278 -19.04 31.28 -27.14
N ILE A 279 -19.47 30.20 -26.48
CA ILE A 279 -18.68 29.55 -25.43
C ILE A 279 -17.36 29.05 -26.03
N THR A 280 -16.27 29.32 -25.32
CA THR A 280 -14.97 28.72 -25.59
C THR A 280 -14.34 28.23 -24.30
N LEU A 281 -13.63 27.11 -24.37
CA LEU A 281 -12.78 26.57 -23.31
C LEU A 281 -11.34 26.50 -23.82
N ARG A 282 -10.43 27.20 -23.14
CA ARG A 282 -9.01 27.37 -23.55
C ARG A 282 -8.88 27.87 -25.01
N GLY A 283 -9.86 28.65 -25.47
CA GLY A 283 -9.94 29.16 -26.84
C GLY A 283 -10.52 28.20 -27.88
N ALA A 284 -10.81 26.95 -27.53
CA ALA A 284 -11.56 26.04 -28.41
C ALA A 284 -13.07 26.28 -28.25
N SER A 285 -13.81 26.34 -29.36
CA SER A 285 -15.26 26.50 -29.34
C SER A 285 -15.96 25.29 -28.73
N LEU A 286 -17.00 25.56 -27.94
CA LEU A 286 -17.94 24.58 -27.42
C LEU A 286 -19.34 24.84 -28.01
N THR A 287 -20.20 23.84 -27.95
CA THR A 287 -21.63 23.93 -28.28
C THR A 287 -22.43 24.52 -27.12
N ASP A 288 -23.65 24.98 -27.42
CA ASP A 288 -24.60 25.45 -26.39
C ASP A 288 -25.50 24.30 -25.88
N ALA A 289 -25.50 23.14 -26.54
CA ALA A 289 -26.42 22.06 -26.27
C ALA A 289 -25.96 21.23 -25.07
N ALA A 290 -26.90 20.79 -24.23
CA ALA A 290 -26.57 19.94 -23.10
C ALA A 290 -26.07 18.56 -23.58
N GLY A 291 -24.90 18.15 -23.07
CA GLY A 291 -24.41 16.77 -23.12
C GLY A 291 -23.78 16.31 -24.43
N ASP A 292 -23.51 17.20 -25.41
CA ASP A 292 -22.72 16.88 -26.60
C ASP A 292 -21.24 17.23 -26.45
N ASP A 293 -20.91 18.30 -25.72
CA ASP A 293 -19.57 18.57 -25.22
C ASP A 293 -19.58 19.13 -23.78
N ALA A 294 -18.51 19.81 -23.37
CA ALA A 294 -18.33 20.34 -22.02
C ALA A 294 -19.17 21.60 -21.73
N GLY A 295 -19.66 22.29 -22.76
CA GLY A 295 -20.36 23.56 -22.67
C GLY A 295 -21.87 23.40 -22.77
N GLU A 296 -22.59 24.23 -22.04
CA GLU A 296 -24.03 24.38 -22.14
C GLU A 296 -24.40 25.85 -21.97
N ALA A 297 -25.40 26.32 -22.72
CA ALA A 297 -26.05 27.60 -22.47
C ALA A 297 -27.57 27.42 -22.46
N ASP A 298 -28.23 28.05 -21.48
CA ASP A 298 -29.69 28.12 -21.41
C ASP A 298 -30.18 29.58 -21.53
N ALA A 299 -31.42 29.86 -21.09
CA ALA A 299 -31.97 31.22 -21.14
C ALA A 299 -31.38 32.16 -20.08
N THR A 300 -30.63 31.64 -19.12
CA THR A 300 -30.21 32.33 -17.89
C THR A 300 -28.69 32.45 -17.76
N GLY A 301 -27.93 31.53 -18.33
CA GLY A 301 -26.47 31.55 -18.24
C GLY A 301 -25.77 30.45 -19.03
N ILE A 302 -24.47 30.32 -18.76
CA ILE A 302 -23.62 29.23 -19.24
C ILE A 302 -23.23 28.29 -18.10
N ALA A 303 -22.93 27.04 -18.47
CA ALA A 303 -22.20 26.08 -17.67
C ALA A 303 -21.06 25.48 -18.51
N VAL A 304 -19.87 25.31 -17.93
CA VAL A 304 -18.75 24.60 -18.56
C VAL A 304 -18.19 23.59 -17.56
N ASP A 305 -18.35 22.31 -17.88
CA ASP A 305 -17.85 21.19 -17.08
C ASP A 305 -16.39 20.87 -17.45
N LEU A 306 -15.48 21.06 -16.49
CA LEU A 306 -14.06 20.77 -16.63
C LEU A 306 -13.70 19.36 -16.16
N GLY A 307 -14.65 18.62 -15.59
CA GLY A 307 -14.44 17.32 -14.97
C GLY A 307 -13.42 17.38 -13.83
N THR A 308 -12.49 16.42 -13.81
CA THR A 308 -11.40 16.40 -12.83
C THR A 308 -10.19 17.19 -13.34
N VAL A 309 -9.76 18.19 -12.57
CA VAL A 309 -8.64 19.06 -12.90
C VAL A 309 -7.53 18.92 -11.85
N ALA A 310 -6.35 18.44 -12.29
CA ALA A 310 -5.15 18.39 -11.45
C ALA A 310 -4.50 19.77 -11.33
N ALA A 311 -3.93 20.06 -10.16
CA ALA A 311 -3.12 21.25 -9.92
C ALA A 311 -1.63 20.98 -10.25
N PRO A 312 -0.85 22.02 -10.62
CA PRO A 312 -1.29 23.37 -10.94
C PRO A 312 -1.87 23.46 -12.36
N SER A 313 -2.98 24.19 -12.53
CA SER A 313 -3.54 24.47 -13.85
C SER A 313 -4.24 25.81 -13.94
N SER A 314 -4.38 26.33 -15.17
CA SER A 314 -5.18 27.52 -15.46
C SER A 314 -6.12 27.23 -16.61
N GLN A 315 -7.41 27.41 -16.37
CA GLN A 315 -8.52 27.14 -17.28
C GLN A 315 -9.17 28.47 -17.66
N SER A 316 -9.48 28.68 -18.95
CA SER A 316 -10.14 29.90 -19.39
C SER A 316 -11.43 29.58 -20.13
N VAL A 317 -12.54 30.13 -19.66
CA VAL A 317 -13.85 30.06 -20.30
C VAL A 317 -14.22 31.46 -20.78
N ALA A 318 -14.70 31.59 -22.01
CA ALA A 318 -15.20 32.86 -22.50
C ALA A 318 -16.51 32.72 -23.27
N PHE A 319 -17.36 33.75 -23.20
CA PHE A 319 -18.64 33.84 -23.91
C PHE A 319 -18.99 35.31 -24.19
N LYS A 320 -19.96 35.55 -25.07
CA LYS A 320 -20.35 36.90 -25.49
C LYS A 320 -21.82 37.19 -25.20
N VAL A 321 -22.09 38.43 -24.83
CA VAL A 321 -23.44 39.00 -24.76
C VAL A 321 -23.52 40.31 -25.55
N VAL A 322 -24.72 40.70 -25.96
CA VAL A 322 -25.01 41.97 -26.64
C VAL A 322 -25.84 42.84 -25.70
N VAL A 323 -25.46 44.10 -25.53
CA VAL A 323 -26.23 45.08 -24.75
C VAL A 323 -27.53 45.43 -25.49
N GLU A 324 -28.66 45.41 -24.78
CA GLU A 324 -29.99 45.74 -25.31
C GLU A 324 -30.23 47.25 -25.50
#